data_AF-A0A4Q5R781-F1
#
_entry.id   AF-A0A4Q5R781-F1
#
_cell.length_a   1.000
_cell.length_b   1.000
_cell.length_c   1.000
_cell.angle_alpha   90.00
_cell.angle_beta   90.00
_cell.angle_gamma   90.00
#
_symmetry.space_group_name_H-M   'P 1'
#
loop_
_entity.id
_entity.type
_entity.pdbx_description
1 polymer ?
#
loop_
_entity_poly.entity_id
_entity_poly.type
_entity_poly.pdbx_seq_one_letter_code
_entity_poly.pdbx_strand_id
1 'polypeptide(L)' 'FTGSEETLREKLSVFIAETGIDELMVTSHIYDLDAKLKSFDILKEAMTIKEMEPKTFV' A
#
# COMPACT_ATOMS: atom_id res chain seq x y z
N PHE A 1 1.66 -5.61 8.33
CA PHE A 1 1.50 -6.31 7.04
C PHE A 1 2.87 -6.67 6.50
N THR A 2 3.03 -7.85 5.89
CA THR A 2 4.29 -8.34 5.29
C THR A 2 3.96 -9.14 4.03
N GLY A 3 4.85 -9.13 3.04
CA GLY A 3 4.67 -9.86 1.79
C GLY A 3 5.19 -9.12 0.56
N SER A 4 4.78 -9.59 -0.62
CA SER A 4 4.98 -8.91 -1.90
C SER A 4 4.06 -7.70 -2.03
N GLU A 5 4.32 -6.86 -3.05
CA GLU A 5 3.45 -5.74 -3.42
C GLU A 5 1.98 -6.16 -3.58
N GLU A 6 1.73 -7.27 -4.30
CA GLU A 6 0.39 -7.82 -4.53
C GLU A 6 -0.29 -8.22 -3.21
N THR A 7 0.41 -8.96 -2.35
CA THR A 7 -0.12 -9.36 -1.04
C THR A 7 -0.43 -8.16 -0.15
N LEU A 8 0.40 -7.11 -0.21
CA LEU A 8 0.14 -5.88 0.54
C LEU A 8 -1.08 -5.15 -0.02
N ARG A 9 -1.20 -5.03 -1.34
CA ARG A 9 -2.33 -4.37 -2.02
C ARG A 9 -3.66 -5.00 -1.62
N GLU A 10 -3.77 -6.33 -1.67
CA GLU A 10 -4.98 -7.05 -1.29
C GLU A 10 -5.32 -6.84 0.19
N LYS A 11 -4.38 -7.12 1.09
CA LYS A 11 -4.64 -7.11 2.53
C LYS A 11 -4.89 -5.70 3.07
N LEU A 12 -4.16 -4.71 2.57
CA LEU A 12 -4.34 -3.31 2.99
C LEU A 12 -5.66 -2.75 2.46
N SER A 13 -6.08 -3.10 1.23
CA SER A 13 -7.37 -2.65 0.69
C SER A 13 -8.54 -3.16 1.54
N VAL A 14 -8.51 -4.43 1.96
CA VAL A 14 -9.52 -4.99 2.87
C VAL A 14 -9.50 -4.26 4.21
N PHE A 15 -8.31 -4.11 4.81
CA PHE A 15 -8.18 -3.44 6.10
C PHE A 15 -8.69 -2.00 6.08
N ILE A 16 -8.38 -1.22 5.04
CA ILE A 16 -8.84 0.16 4.89
C ILE A 16 -10.36 0.20 4.70
N ALA A 17 -10.92 -0.68 3.86
CA ALA A 17 -12.37 -0.73 3.64
C ALA A 17 -13.15 -1.10 4.91
N GLU A 18 -12.63 -2.03 5.72
CA GLU A 18 -13.26 -2.46 6.96
C GLU A 18 -13.18 -1.42 8.07
N THR A 19 -12.04 -0.71 8.16
CA THR A 19 -11.80 0.26 9.24
C THR A 19 -12.26 1.67 8.89
N GLY A 20 -12.37 2.00 7.61
CA GLY A 20 -12.75 3.33 7.14
C GLY A 20 -11.70 4.41 7.45
N ILE A 21 -10.41 4.03 7.60
CA ILE A 21 -9.34 4.97 7.90
C ILE A 21 -8.98 5.84 6.70
N ASP A 22 -8.75 7.13 6.95
CA ASP A 22 -8.27 8.07 5.94
C ASP A 22 -6.74 8.13 5.85
N GLU A 23 -6.02 7.65 6.88
CA GLU A 23 -4.57 7.66 6.95
C GLU A 23 -4.01 6.34 7.50
N LEU A 24 -3.01 5.78 6.82
CA LEU A 24 -2.26 4.61 7.27
C LEU A 24 -0.84 5.02 7.71
N MET A 25 -0.64 5.12 9.02
CA MET A 25 0.70 5.33 9.60
C MET A 25 1.46 4.00 9.67
N VAL A 26 2.70 3.98 9.17
CA VAL A 26 3.51 2.75 9.10
C VAL A 26 4.83 2.87 9.87
N THR A 27 5.14 1.83 10.64
CA THR A 27 6.41 1.68 11.34
C THR A 27 7.05 0.36 10.94
N SER A 28 8.34 0.38 10.59
CA SER A 28 9.10 -0.81 10.20
C SER A 28 10.32 -1.03 11.09
N HIS A 29 10.48 -2.27 11.56
CA HIS A 29 11.64 -2.72 12.34
C HIS A 29 12.62 -3.47 11.43
N ILE A 30 13.25 -2.74 10.53
CA ILE A 30 14.25 -3.26 9.57
C ILE A 30 15.59 -2.61 9.90
N TYR A 31 16.60 -3.43 10.17
CA TYR A 31 17.95 -2.97 10.55
C TYR A 31 18.69 -2.34 9.37
N ASP A 32 18.67 -3.02 8.22
CA ASP A 32 19.32 -2.55 7.01
C ASP A 32 18.55 -1.37 6.39
N LEU A 33 19.25 -0.25 6.19
CA LEU A 33 18.62 0.99 5.73
C LEU A 33 18.10 0.88 4.30
N ASP A 34 18.85 0.25 3.40
CA ASP A 34 18.46 0.12 2.00
C ASP A 34 17.25 -0.81 1.83
N ALA A 35 17.22 -1.91 2.59
CA ALA A 35 16.07 -2.78 2.68
C ALA A 35 14.84 -2.05 3.27
N LYS A 36 15.06 -1.16 4.25
CA LYS A 36 13.99 -0.35 4.83
C LYS A 36 13.40 0.61 3.79
N LEU A 37 14.25 1.29 3.02
CA LEU A 37 13.80 2.18 1.93
C LEU A 37 13.04 1.38 0.86
N LYS A 38 13.58 0.24 0.43
CA LYS A 38 12.92 -0.66 -0.52
C LYS A 38 11.55 -1.14 -0.01
N SER A 39 11.40 -1.41 1.29
CA SER A 39 10.12 -1.77 1.89
C SER A 39 9.10 -0.63 1.80
N PHE A 40 9.52 0.62 1.91
CA PHE A 40 8.63 1.77 1.74
C PHE A 40 8.25 1.99 0.28
N ASP A 41 9.18 1.77 -0.66
CA ASP A 41 8.86 1.83 -2.09
C ASP A 41 7.82 0.76 -2.47
N ILE A 42 7.98 -0.48 -2.00
CA ILE A 42 6.98 -1.54 -2.23
C ILE A 42 5.61 -1.15 -1.66
N LEU A 43 5.58 -0.57 -0.46
CA LEU A 43 4.32 -0.09 0.13
C LEU A 43 3.69 1.02 -0.72
N LYS A 44 4.49 1.98 -1.19
CA LYS A 44 4.02 3.06 -2.07
C LYS A 44 3.42 2.51 -3.35
N GLU A 45 4.08 1.57 -4.02
CA GLU A 45 3.56 0.94 -5.24
C GLU A 45 2.28 0.16 -4.98
N ALA A 46 2.21 -0.59 -3.87
CA ALA A 46 1.02 -1.32 -3.44
C ALA A 46 -0.19 -0.41 -3.17
N MET A 47 0.05 0.84 -2.74
CA MET A 47 -0.99 1.82 -2.41
C MET A 47 -1.33 2.78 -3.56
N THR A 48 -0.47 2.89 -4.57
CA THR A 48 -0.73 3.77 -5.71
C THR A 48 -1.79 3.12 -6.60
N ILE A 49 -2.89 3.83 -6.81
CA ILE A 49 -3.87 3.51 -7.84
C ILE A 49 -3.26 3.99 -9.17
N LYS A 50 -2.89 3.07 -10.07
CA LYS A 50 -2.71 3.44 -11.48
C LYS A 50 -4.03 4.07 -11.90
N GLU A 51 -4.00 5.35 -12.30
CA GLU A 51 -5.16 6.12 -12.75
C GLU A 51 -6.17 5.19 -13.43
N MET A 52 -7.31 4.94 -12.78
CA MET A 52 -8.44 4.37 -13.50
C MET A 52 -8.79 5.40 -14.57
N GLU A 53 -8.75 5.00 -15.83
CA GLU A 53 -9.26 5.83 -16.92
C GLU A 53 -10.60 6.45 -16.49
N PRO A 54 -10.82 7.76 -16.75
CA PRO A 54 -12.03 8.42 -16.32
C PRO A 54 -13.22 7.60 -16.82
N LYS A 55 -14.04 7.11 -15.88
CA LYS A 55 -15.32 6.49 -16.24
C LYS A 55 -16.11 7.57 -16.96
N THR A 56 -16.18 7.46 -18.29
CA THR A 56 -17.08 8.26 -19.10
C THR A 56 -18.49 7.93 -18.64
N PHE A 57 -19.07 8.83 -17.85
CA PHE A 57 -20.50 8.82 -17.59
C PHE A 57 -21.16 9.30 -18.89
N VAL A 58 -21.68 8.34 -19.66
CA VAL A 58 -22.64 8.59 -20.75
C VAL A 58 -24.04 8.79 -20.19
#